data_AF-A0A955M558-F1
#
_entry.id   AF-A0A955M558-F1
#
_cell.length_a   1.000
_cell.length_b   1.000
_cell.length_c   1.000
_cell.angle_alpha   90.00
_cell.angle_beta   90.00
_cell.angle_gamma   90.00
#
_symmetry.space_group_name_H-M   'P 1'
#
loop_
_entity.id
_entity.type
_entity.pdbx_description
1 polymer ?
#
loop_
_entity_poly.entity_id
_entity_poly.type
_entity_poly.pdbx_seq_one_letter_code
_entity_poly.pdbx_strand_id
1 'polypeptide(L)'
;MKPISSLMAIALYLFVSAGPSQAEYELSPRQLQRFDRVRHILQPLDDKNREEARFELIGMKPVEGHLRLQEIMAGTYQDLVGEFQINTALGRRQLYGRIQMNMAFLQMGGLKLNELPPPGLDRDIAVRLKERISEELAADERLFYTLGD
;
A
#
# COMPACT_ATOMS: atom_id res chain seq x y z
N MET A 1 22.69 25.31 56.74
CA MET A 1 21.94 24.44 55.79
C MET A 1 21.17 25.35 54.85
N LYS A 2 21.57 25.43 53.57
CA LYS A 2 20.89 26.23 52.54
C LYS A 2 19.88 25.32 51.82
N PRO A 3 18.66 25.78 51.50
CA PRO A 3 17.72 24.99 50.72
C PRO A 3 18.23 24.89 49.28
N ILE A 4 18.30 23.67 48.77
CA ILE A 4 18.56 23.40 47.36
C ILE A 4 17.32 23.88 46.60
N SER A 5 17.55 24.87 45.74
CA SER A 5 16.56 25.60 44.97
C SER A 5 15.62 24.68 44.20
N SER A 6 14.32 24.85 44.41
CA SER A 6 13.19 24.19 43.72
C SER A 6 13.12 24.44 42.20
N LEU A 7 14.18 24.96 41.59
CA LEU A 7 14.31 25.24 40.16
C LEU A 7 14.86 24.05 39.35
N MET A 8 15.49 23.06 40.00
CA MET A 8 15.97 21.85 39.31
C MET A 8 14.89 20.78 39.10
N ALA A 9 13.77 20.85 39.82
CA ALA A 9 12.68 19.88 39.71
C ALA A 9 11.69 20.18 38.56
N ILE A 10 11.65 21.43 38.08
CA ILE A 10 10.73 21.84 37.00
C ILE A 10 11.34 21.59 35.61
N ALA A 11 12.67 21.55 35.51
CA ALA A 11 13.37 21.28 34.25
C ALA A 11 13.32 19.80 33.82
N LEU A 12 13.00 18.86 34.73
CA LEU A 12 12.92 17.43 34.41
C LEU A 12 11.52 16.94 34.01
N TYR A 13 10.48 17.80 34.11
CA TYR A 13 9.10 17.40 33.81
C TYR A 13 8.61 17.90 32.43
N LEU A 14 9.43 18.64 31.69
CA LEU A 14 9.04 19.24 30.40
C LEU A 14 9.61 18.55 29.15
N PHE A 15 10.27 17.40 29.32
CA PHE A 15 10.81 16.61 28.20
C PHE A 15 10.08 15.28 27.94
N VAL A 16 8.91 15.07 28.55
CA VAL A 16 8.07 13.88 28.34
C VAL A 16 6.65 14.30 27.94
N SER A 17 6.51 15.06 26.85
CA SER A 17 5.19 15.31 26.25
C SER A 17 5.30 16.00 24.89
N ALA A 18 5.83 15.30 23.89
CA ALA A 18 5.49 15.50 22.47
C ALA A 18 6.25 14.46 21.60
N GLY A 19 6.08 13.17 21.90
CA GLY A 19 6.12 12.22 20.79
C GLY A 19 4.91 12.52 19.90
N PRO A 20 5.00 12.40 18.56
CA PRO A 20 3.81 12.48 17.72
C PRO A 20 2.77 11.52 18.32
N SER A 21 1.57 12.03 18.56
CA SER A 21 0.50 11.25 19.19
C SER A 21 0.38 9.90 18.49
N GLN A 22 0.40 8.80 19.25
CA GLN A 22 0.29 7.43 18.73
C GLN A 22 -0.94 7.24 17.78
N ALA A 23 -1.92 8.13 17.87
CA ALA A 23 -3.08 8.22 16.97
C ALA A 23 -2.74 8.44 15.48
N GLU A 24 -1.60 9.02 15.10
CA GLU A 24 -1.20 9.19 13.69
C GLU A 24 -0.55 7.94 13.06
N TYR A 25 -0.27 6.92 13.90
CA TYR A 25 0.36 5.67 13.53
C TYR A 25 -0.62 4.47 13.54
N GLU A 26 -1.93 4.71 13.63
CA GLU A 26 -2.91 3.63 13.69
C GLU A 26 -3.87 3.67 12.50
N LEU A 27 -4.07 2.49 11.89
CA LEU A 27 -5.14 2.29 10.92
C LEU A 27 -6.49 2.40 11.64
N SER A 28 -7.45 3.11 11.02
CA SER A 28 -8.83 3.07 11.51
C SER A 28 -9.37 1.62 11.48
N PRO A 29 -10.40 1.28 12.29
CA PRO A 29 -10.96 -0.07 12.29
C PRO A 29 -11.37 -0.58 10.91
N ARG A 30 -11.90 0.31 10.05
CA ARG A 30 -12.25 -0.01 8.67
C ARG A 30 -11.03 -0.29 7.79
N GLN A 31 -9.96 0.49 7.95
CA GLN A 31 -8.70 0.26 7.22
C GLN A 31 -8.04 -1.05 7.66
N LEU A 32 -8.09 -1.36 8.96
CA LEU A 32 -7.56 -2.61 9.49
C LEU A 32 -8.27 -3.83 8.90
N GLN A 33 -9.60 -3.82 8.82
CA GLN A 33 -10.37 -4.90 8.20
C GLN A 33 -10.03 -5.11 6.72
N ARG A 34 -9.81 -4.02 6.00
CA ARG A 34 -9.41 -4.03 4.58
C ARG A 34 -7.99 -4.55 4.39
N PHE A 35 -7.06 -4.08 5.23
CA PHE A 35 -5.69 -4.58 5.28
C PHE A 35 -5.64 -6.08 5.57
N ASP A 36 -6.39 -6.55 6.58
CA ASP A 36 -6.44 -7.97 6.94
C ASP A 36 -7.01 -8.83 5.80
N ARG A 37 -7.97 -8.31 5.02
CA ARG A 37 -8.49 -8.97 3.82
C ARG A 37 -7.42 -9.10 2.73
N VAL A 38 -6.70 -8.02 2.42
CA VAL A 38 -5.59 -8.03 1.46
C VAL A 38 -4.55 -9.06 1.87
N ARG A 39 -4.17 -9.05 3.15
CA ARG A 39 -3.18 -9.98 3.72
C ARG A 39 -3.64 -11.42 3.62
N HIS A 40 -4.91 -11.70 3.86
CA HIS A 40 -5.46 -13.05 3.69
C HIS A 40 -5.35 -13.54 2.25
N ILE A 41 -5.67 -12.69 1.26
CA ILE A 41 -5.57 -13.03 -0.17
C ILE A 41 -4.11 -13.30 -0.57
N LEU A 42 -3.19 -12.49 -0.06
CA LEU A 42 -1.77 -12.53 -0.44
C LEU A 42 -0.89 -13.37 0.49
N GLN A 43 -1.46 -14.00 1.52
CA GLN A 43 -0.74 -14.79 2.51
C GLN A 43 0.22 -15.83 1.91
N PRO A 44 -0.09 -16.53 0.79
CA PRO A 44 0.84 -17.50 0.19
C PRO A 44 2.07 -16.88 -0.48
N LEU A 45 2.10 -15.55 -0.61
CA LEU A 45 3.08 -14.80 -1.39
C LEU A 45 3.94 -13.86 -0.56
N ASP A 46 3.46 -13.47 0.62
CA ASP A 46 4.08 -12.46 1.46
C ASP A 46 4.46 -13.05 2.82
N ASP A 47 5.76 -13.33 2.95
CA ASP A 47 6.36 -13.94 4.14
C ASP A 47 6.46 -12.95 5.32
N LYS A 48 6.18 -11.66 5.10
CA LYS A 48 6.19 -10.65 6.18
C LYS A 48 5.17 -11.01 7.24
N ASN A 49 5.51 -10.74 8.49
CA ASN A 49 4.52 -10.84 9.55
C ASN A 49 3.50 -9.69 9.44
N ARG A 50 2.35 -9.86 10.07
CA ARG A 50 1.23 -8.91 9.97
C ARG A 50 1.60 -7.50 10.45
N GLU A 51 2.32 -7.40 11.57
CA GLU A 51 2.66 -6.09 12.14
C GLU A 51 3.68 -5.34 11.29
N GLU A 52 4.67 -6.05 10.74
CA GLU A 52 5.64 -5.48 9.80
C GLU A 52 4.94 -4.89 8.56
N ALA A 53 4.06 -5.65 7.91
CA ALA A 53 3.30 -5.17 6.76
C ALA A 53 2.37 -4.00 7.12
N ARG A 54 1.81 -4.00 8.34
CA ARG A 54 0.99 -2.91 8.85
C ARG A 54 1.81 -1.63 9.04
N PHE A 55 3.00 -1.73 9.66
CA PHE A 55 3.90 -0.60 9.86
C PHE A 55 4.39 -0.01 8.53
N GLU A 56 4.70 -0.86 7.55
CA GLU A 56 5.04 -0.40 6.20
C GLU A 56 3.89 0.41 5.57
N LEU A 57 2.66 -0.09 5.63
CA LEU A 57 1.49 0.63 5.09
C LEU A 57 1.28 1.98 5.79
N ILE A 58 1.43 2.04 7.12
CA ILE A 58 1.30 3.29 7.88
C ILE A 58 2.37 4.32 7.47
N GLY A 59 3.58 3.84 7.14
CA GLY A 59 4.70 4.64 6.65
C GLY A 59 4.50 5.18 5.23
N MET A 60 3.65 4.55 4.42
CA MET A 60 3.31 4.99 3.07
C MET A 60 2.15 6.01 3.12
N LYS A 61 2.46 7.31 2.96
CA LYS A 61 1.43 8.37 2.91
C LYS A 61 1.08 8.72 1.45
N PRO A 62 -0.22 8.85 1.10
CA PRO A 62 -1.40 8.70 1.96
C PRO A 62 -1.80 7.23 2.20
N VAL A 63 -2.00 6.85 3.46
CA VAL A 63 -2.29 5.45 3.87
C VAL A 63 -3.50 4.88 3.13
N GLU A 64 -4.58 5.65 3.05
CA GLU A 64 -5.82 5.23 2.38
C GLU A 64 -5.60 4.94 0.89
N GLY A 65 -4.79 5.76 0.24
CA GLY A 65 -4.43 5.58 -1.17
C GLY A 65 -3.65 4.29 -1.40
N HIS A 66 -2.59 4.08 -0.63
CA HIS A 66 -1.79 2.86 -0.72
C HIS A 66 -2.59 1.60 -0.36
N LEU A 67 -3.50 1.68 0.62
CA LEU A 67 -4.40 0.58 0.94
C LEU A 67 -5.33 0.24 -0.25
N ARG A 68 -5.93 1.24 -0.90
CA ARG A 68 -6.75 1.03 -2.10
C ARG A 68 -5.95 0.37 -3.23
N LEU A 69 -4.70 0.79 -3.45
CA LEU A 69 -3.83 0.18 -4.46
C LEU A 69 -3.52 -1.29 -4.14
N GLN A 70 -3.25 -1.60 -2.87
CA GLN A 70 -3.03 -2.99 -2.44
C GLN A 70 -4.30 -3.85 -2.63
N GLU A 71 -5.48 -3.33 -2.34
CA GLU A 71 -6.76 -4.01 -2.60
C GLU A 71 -6.98 -4.28 -4.09
N ILE A 72 -6.67 -3.30 -4.94
CA ILE A 72 -6.77 -3.45 -6.40
C ILE A 72 -5.84 -4.57 -6.87
N MET A 73 -4.57 -4.55 -6.46
CA MET A 73 -3.60 -5.59 -6.83
C MET A 73 -4.01 -6.98 -6.33
N ALA A 74 -4.46 -7.10 -5.07
CA ALA A 74 -4.90 -8.37 -4.50
C ALA A 74 -6.13 -8.94 -5.23
N GLY A 75 -7.08 -8.08 -5.58
CA GLY A 75 -8.26 -8.50 -6.33
C GLY A 75 -7.93 -8.87 -7.79
N THR A 76 -7.03 -8.14 -8.46
CA THR A 76 -6.54 -8.53 -9.80
C THR A 76 -5.81 -9.87 -9.75
N TYR A 77 -5.00 -10.10 -8.72
CA TYR A 77 -4.36 -11.39 -8.50
C TYR A 77 -5.37 -12.53 -8.35
N GLN A 78 -6.39 -12.34 -7.52
CA GLN A 78 -7.40 -13.36 -7.27
C GLN A 78 -8.18 -13.74 -8.54
N ASP A 79 -8.58 -12.76 -9.34
CA ASP A 79 -9.26 -12.98 -10.63
C ASP A 79 -8.37 -13.81 -11.57
N LEU A 80 -7.12 -13.38 -11.75
CA LEU A 80 -6.20 -13.98 -12.71
C LEU A 80 -5.74 -15.39 -12.31
N VAL A 81 -5.60 -15.67 -11.01
CA VAL A 81 -5.33 -17.02 -10.53
C VAL A 81 -6.49 -17.96 -10.85
N GLY A 82 -7.73 -17.51 -10.66
CA GLY A 82 -8.92 -18.30 -10.95
C GLY A 82 -9.10 -18.55 -12.45
N GLU A 83 -8.95 -17.51 -13.27
CA GLU A 83 -9.16 -17.56 -14.70
C GLU A 83 -8.11 -18.39 -15.44
N PHE A 84 -6.82 -18.19 -15.12
CA PHE A 84 -5.72 -18.92 -15.75
C PHE A 84 -5.34 -20.21 -15.03
N GLN A 85 -6.10 -20.60 -13.99
CA GLN A 85 -5.90 -21.83 -13.21
C GLN A 85 -4.45 -22.00 -12.73
N ILE A 86 -3.86 -20.94 -12.19
CA ILE A 86 -2.45 -20.94 -11.77
C ILE A 86 -2.32 -21.71 -10.46
N ASN A 87 -1.92 -22.98 -10.55
CA ASN A 87 -1.91 -23.90 -9.41
C ASN A 87 -0.55 -24.05 -8.72
N THR A 88 0.53 -23.53 -9.29
CA THR A 88 1.87 -23.63 -8.71
C THR A 88 2.20 -22.40 -7.86
N ALA A 89 2.90 -22.61 -6.74
CA ALA A 89 3.37 -21.52 -5.89
C ALA A 89 4.29 -20.54 -6.66
N LEU A 90 5.17 -21.07 -7.51
CA LEU A 90 6.04 -20.26 -8.37
C LEU A 90 5.24 -19.41 -9.35
N GLY A 91 4.26 -19.99 -10.05
CA GLY A 91 3.42 -19.25 -11.00
C GLY A 91 2.61 -18.14 -10.32
N ARG A 92 2.09 -18.39 -9.11
CA ARG A 92 1.37 -17.39 -8.32
C ARG A 92 2.26 -16.23 -7.89
N ARG A 93 3.51 -16.50 -7.46
CA ARG A 93 4.50 -15.46 -7.13
C ARG A 93 4.88 -14.64 -8.36
N GLN A 94 5.13 -15.30 -9.49
CA GLN A 94 5.45 -14.62 -10.75
C GLN A 94 4.31 -13.73 -11.24
N LEU A 95 3.06 -14.20 -11.15
CA LEU A 95 1.89 -13.40 -11.48
C LEU A 95 1.82 -12.15 -10.60
N TYR A 96 1.92 -12.30 -9.28
CA TYR A 96 1.83 -11.15 -8.38
C TYR A 96 2.95 -10.14 -8.61
N GLY A 97 4.19 -10.61 -8.85
CA GLY A 97 5.29 -9.73 -9.24
C GLY A 97 5.01 -8.94 -10.52
N ARG A 98 4.41 -9.56 -11.54
CA ARG A 98 3.97 -8.85 -12.76
C ARG A 98 2.87 -7.84 -12.49
N ILE A 99 1.92 -8.14 -11.60
CA ILE A 99 0.88 -7.20 -11.17
C ILE A 99 1.51 -5.98 -10.49
N GLN A 100 2.46 -6.19 -9.56
CA GLN A 100 3.18 -5.11 -8.89
C GLN A 100 3.96 -4.25 -9.89
N MET A 101 4.64 -4.86 -10.87
CA MET A 101 5.35 -4.13 -11.91
C MET A 101 4.41 -3.29 -12.79
N ASN A 102 3.27 -3.84 -13.20
CA ASN A 102 2.29 -3.09 -13.98
C ASN A 102 1.66 -1.95 -13.17
N MET A 103 1.34 -2.18 -11.90
CA MET A 103 0.86 -1.11 -11.01
C MET A 103 1.89 0.00 -10.88
N ALA A 104 3.14 -0.33 -10.59
CA ALA A 104 4.22 0.66 -10.51
C ALA A 104 4.39 1.43 -11.82
N PHE A 105 4.29 0.75 -12.97
CA PHE A 105 4.36 1.41 -14.27
C PHE A 105 3.20 2.39 -14.52
N LEU A 106 1.97 2.03 -14.14
CA LEU A 106 0.82 2.94 -14.18
C LEU A 106 1.01 4.12 -13.22
N GLN A 107 1.50 3.88 -12.00
CA GLN A 107 1.81 4.90 -11.01
C GLN A 107 2.90 5.89 -11.46
N MET A 108 3.80 5.51 -12.36
CA MET A 108 4.83 6.41 -12.91
C MET A 108 4.36 7.18 -14.16
N GLY A 109 3.06 7.17 -14.47
CA GLY A 109 2.52 7.84 -15.66
C GLY A 109 2.82 7.10 -16.97
N GLY A 110 3.06 5.78 -16.91
CA GLY A 110 3.40 4.91 -18.04
C GLY A 110 2.33 4.84 -19.13
N LEU A 111 1.68 3.68 -19.32
CA LEU A 111 0.65 3.55 -20.37
C LEU A 111 -0.42 4.62 -20.20
N LYS A 112 -0.57 5.48 -21.22
CA LYS A 112 -1.71 6.39 -21.30
C LYS A 112 -3.01 5.58 -21.19
N LEU A 113 -4.10 6.19 -20.75
CA LEU A 113 -5.39 5.49 -20.60
C LEU A 113 -5.84 4.79 -21.91
N ASN A 114 -5.44 5.30 -23.06
CA ASN A 114 -5.69 4.75 -24.40
C ASN A 114 -4.61 3.80 -24.94
N GLU A 115 -3.49 3.61 -24.24
CA GLU A 115 -2.43 2.68 -24.63
C GLU A 115 -2.55 1.38 -23.83
N LEU A 116 -2.33 0.25 -24.51
CA LEU A 116 -2.31 -1.08 -23.91
C LEU A 116 -1.03 -1.81 -24.34
N PRO A 117 -0.47 -2.69 -23.48
CA PRO A 117 0.60 -3.58 -23.89
C PRO A 117 0.16 -4.45 -25.09
N PRO A 118 1.13 -5.04 -25.83
CA PRO A 118 0.82 -6.09 -26.79
C PRO A 118 -0.05 -7.20 -26.16
N PRO A 119 -0.89 -7.90 -26.96
CA PRO A 119 -1.72 -8.99 -26.47
C PRO A 119 -0.93 -10.00 -25.63
N GLY A 120 -1.48 -10.39 -24.47
CA GLY A 120 -0.86 -11.31 -23.52
C GLY A 120 -1.17 -10.94 -22.06
N LEU A 121 -0.58 -11.71 -21.13
CA LEU A 121 -0.84 -11.57 -19.70
C LEU A 121 -0.64 -10.14 -19.15
N ASP A 122 0.37 -9.43 -19.62
CA ASP A 122 0.62 -8.06 -19.15
C ASP A 122 -0.48 -7.09 -19.61
N ARG A 123 -1.08 -7.31 -20.79
CA ARG A 123 -2.27 -6.57 -21.22
C ARG A 123 -3.47 -6.90 -20.35
N ASP A 124 -3.69 -8.17 -20.04
CA ASP A 124 -4.80 -8.62 -19.18
C ASP A 124 -4.70 -8.07 -17.76
N ILE A 125 -3.48 -7.95 -17.23
CA ILE A 125 -3.17 -7.27 -15.97
C ILE A 125 -3.48 -5.78 -16.08
N ALA A 126 -2.91 -5.10 -17.09
CA ALA A 126 -3.05 -3.66 -17.24
C ALA A 126 -4.52 -3.23 -17.40
N VAL A 127 -5.32 -3.99 -18.17
CA VAL A 127 -6.76 -3.74 -18.32
C VAL A 127 -7.47 -3.82 -16.97
N ARG A 128 -7.32 -4.92 -16.23
CA ARG A 128 -7.99 -5.10 -14.92
C ARG A 128 -7.57 -4.05 -13.90
N LEU A 129 -6.29 -3.68 -13.88
CA LEU A 129 -5.82 -2.61 -13.01
C LEU A 129 -6.49 -1.28 -13.37
N LYS A 130 -6.50 -0.88 -14.65
CA LYS A 130 -7.11 0.37 -15.12
C LYS A 130 -8.63 0.42 -14.86
N GLU A 131 -9.33 -0.70 -15.02
CA GLU A 131 -10.77 -0.79 -14.72
C GLU A 131 -11.09 -0.60 -13.23
N ARG A 132 -10.16 -0.97 -12.34
CA ARG A 132 -10.34 -0.92 -10.88
C ARG A 132 -9.81 0.37 -10.25
N ILE A 133 -8.87 1.06 -10.91
CA ILE A 133 -8.35 2.35 -10.47
C ILE A 133 -9.40 3.43 -10.81
N SER A 134 -10.05 3.99 -9.79
CA SER A 134 -10.97 5.11 -9.97
C SER A 134 -10.24 6.39 -10.42
N GLU A 135 -10.92 7.26 -11.16
CA GLU A 135 -10.39 8.56 -11.59
C GLU A 135 -9.84 9.40 -10.42
N GLU A 136 -10.54 9.42 -9.27
CA GLU A 136 -10.09 10.07 -8.04
C GLU A 136 -8.71 9.56 -7.57
N LEU A 137 -8.49 8.25 -7.64
CA LEU A 137 -7.25 7.62 -7.18
C LEU A 137 -6.11 7.89 -8.17
N ALA A 138 -6.41 7.84 -9.47
CA ALA A 138 -5.47 8.17 -10.54
C ALA A 138 -5.05 9.65 -10.55
N ALA A 139 -5.92 10.56 -10.06
CA ALA A 139 -5.64 11.98 -9.96
C ALA A 139 -4.85 12.38 -8.69
N ASP A 140 -4.61 11.46 -7.75
CA ASP A 140 -3.80 11.75 -6.55
C ASP A 140 -2.31 11.70 -6.90
N GLU A 141 -1.70 12.88 -7.04
CA GLU A 141 -0.28 13.05 -7.42
C GLU A 141 0.71 12.41 -6.41
N ARG A 142 0.26 12.09 -5.19
CA ARG A 142 1.07 11.37 -4.19
C ARG A 142 1.13 9.87 -4.47
N LEU A 143 0.21 9.36 -5.28
CA LEU A 143 0.06 7.95 -5.63
C LEU A 143 0.43 7.68 -7.09
N PHE A 144 0.12 8.62 -7.98
CA PHE A 144 0.40 8.56 -9.41
C PHE A 144 1.17 9.81 -9.82
N TYR A 145 2.40 9.62 -10.29
CA TYR A 145 3.22 10.67 -10.85
C TYR A 145 2.71 11.05 -12.23
N THR A 146 2.38 12.33 -12.40
CA THR A 146 2.31 12.97 -13.70
C THR A 146 3.75 13.31 -14.12
N LEU A 147 4.29 12.59 -15.11
CA LEU A 147 5.45 13.11 -15.83
C LEU A 147 4.97 14.39 -16.52
N GLY A 148 5.44 15.54 -16.05
CA GLY A 148 5.05 16.84 -16.60
C GLY A 148 5.23 16.88 -18.11
N ASP A 149 4.27 17.48 -18.81
CA ASP A 149 4.35 17.78 -20.24
C ASP A 149 5.59 18.62 -20.59
#